data_AF-A0A942VGH2-F1
#
_entry.id   AF-A0A942VGH2-F1
#
_cell.length_a   1.000
_cell.length_b   1.000
_cell.length_c   1.000
_cell.angle_alpha   90.00
_cell.angle_beta   90.00
_cell.angle_gamma   90.00
#
_symmetry.space_group_name_H-M   'P 1'
#
loop_
_entity.id
_entity.type
_entity.pdbx_description
1 polymer ?
#
loop_
_entity_poly.entity_id
_entity_poly.type
_entity_poly.pdbx_seq_one_letter_code
_entity_poly.pdbx_strand_id
1 'polypeptide(L)'
;MKKTGIILGLCLWALPVQAQMPYMEEVKALGAISGQGLACGSTKYDTFELLARAILLTKSPSDKLQNDAIYAYSEAKANAYMSKEMDGFFDCATINRRFENQDIFKAVLYADGTIKMPDGQILTPRQPYDATMIYKKNDKVRENAKAIYNGAEAQIVKVDVKDSTVADSKAMRVQNPVSQPAAQPQSRKINRDYEPDYEDSGIGHISRRGR
;
A
#
# COMPACT_ATOMS: atom_id res chain seq x y z
N MET A 1 -9.87 -51.95 -47.41
CA MET A 1 -10.72 -50.84 -47.89
C MET A 1 -11.46 -50.24 -46.70
N LYS A 2 -11.41 -48.89 -46.56
CA LYS A 2 -12.36 -47.95 -45.87
C LYS A 2 -12.70 -48.20 -44.38
N LYS A 3 -12.18 -47.39 -43.43
CA LYS A 3 -12.70 -46.07 -42.90
C LYS A 3 -14.05 -46.28 -42.17
N THR A 4 -14.26 -46.02 -40.87
CA THR A 4 -14.26 -44.78 -40.04
C THR A 4 -14.70 -45.22 -38.62
N GLY A 5 -14.21 -44.79 -37.46
CA GLY A 5 -14.07 -43.43 -36.93
C GLY A 5 -15.19 -43.15 -35.89
N ILE A 6 -14.84 -42.84 -34.63
CA ILE A 6 -15.45 -41.79 -33.78
C ILE A 6 -14.52 -41.56 -32.58
N ILE A 7 -14.04 -40.32 -32.51
CA ILE A 7 -13.26 -39.71 -31.44
C ILE A 7 -14.28 -39.16 -30.43
N LEU A 8 -14.15 -39.50 -29.14
CA LEU A 8 -14.83 -38.78 -28.07
C LEU A 8 -13.78 -38.12 -27.16
N GLY A 9 -13.13 -37.09 -27.70
CA GLY A 9 -12.29 -36.18 -26.95
C GLY A 9 -13.16 -35.11 -26.28
N LEU A 10 -13.53 -35.32 -25.03
CA LEU A 10 -14.03 -34.25 -24.15
C LEU A 10 -12.83 -33.38 -23.76
N CYS A 11 -12.49 -32.42 -24.61
CA CYS A 11 -11.62 -31.31 -24.23
C CYS A 11 -12.42 -30.44 -23.25
N LEU A 12 -12.20 -30.63 -21.94
CA LEU A 12 -12.49 -29.61 -20.95
C LEU A 12 -11.65 -28.38 -21.31
N TRP A 13 -12.30 -27.38 -21.87
CA TRP A 13 -11.75 -26.05 -22.02
C TRP A 13 -11.60 -25.45 -20.62
N ALA A 14 -10.48 -25.73 -19.97
CA ALA A 14 -10.00 -24.98 -18.83
C ALA A 14 -9.62 -23.58 -19.34
N LEU A 15 -10.60 -22.69 -19.41
CA LEU A 15 -10.31 -21.26 -19.47
C LEU A 15 -9.47 -20.92 -18.24
N PRO A 16 -8.36 -20.18 -18.38
CA PRO A 16 -7.66 -19.67 -17.22
C PRO A 16 -8.62 -18.69 -16.53
N VAL A 17 -9.27 -19.14 -15.46
CA VAL A 17 -9.80 -18.23 -14.45
C VAL A 17 -8.57 -17.51 -13.92
N GLN A 18 -8.29 -16.31 -14.45
CA GLN A 18 -7.31 -15.44 -13.85
C GLN A 18 -7.82 -15.16 -12.44
N ALA A 19 -7.18 -15.78 -11.45
CA ALA A 19 -7.55 -15.61 -10.06
C ALA A 19 -7.45 -14.13 -9.74
N GLN A 20 -8.61 -13.47 -9.62
CA GLN A 20 -8.66 -12.06 -9.29
C GLN A 20 -8.14 -11.92 -7.86
N MET A 21 -7.15 -11.05 -7.67
CA MET A 21 -6.55 -10.81 -6.38
C MET A 21 -7.64 -10.45 -5.35
N PRO A 22 -7.60 -11.00 -4.13
CA PRO A 22 -8.50 -10.61 -3.05
C PRO A 22 -8.48 -9.09 -2.86
N TYR A 23 -9.65 -8.50 -2.60
CA TYR A 23 -9.80 -7.04 -2.46
C TYR A 23 -8.78 -6.40 -1.50
N MET A 24 -8.56 -7.01 -0.33
CA MET A 24 -7.60 -6.48 0.65
C MET A 24 -6.14 -6.55 0.18
N GLU A 25 -5.78 -7.58 -0.58
CA GLU A 25 -4.44 -7.70 -1.17
C GLU A 25 -4.23 -6.68 -2.28
N GLU A 26 -5.26 -6.45 -3.11
CA GLU A 26 -5.24 -5.43 -4.15
C GLU A 26 -5.06 -4.03 -3.55
N VAL A 27 -5.78 -3.72 -2.47
CA VAL A 27 -5.64 -2.43 -1.78
C VAL A 27 -4.24 -2.24 -1.19
N LYS A 28 -3.66 -3.29 -0.58
CA LYS A 28 -2.27 -3.23 -0.08
C LYS A 28 -1.28 -3.03 -1.23
N ALA A 29 -1.47 -3.71 -2.36
CA ALA A 29 -0.64 -3.54 -3.55
C ALA A 29 -0.72 -2.12 -4.10
N LEU A 30 -1.93 -1.56 -4.22
CA LEU A 30 -2.14 -0.16 -4.61
C LEU A 30 -1.45 0.81 -3.64
N GLY A 31 -1.52 0.54 -2.34
CA GLY A 31 -0.82 1.31 -1.31
C GLY A 31 0.70 1.28 -1.51
N ALA A 32 1.28 0.09 -1.66
CA ALA A 32 2.71 -0.07 -1.87
C ALA A 32 3.21 0.62 -3.15
N ILE A 33 2.49 0.48 -4.27
CA ILE A 33 2.81 1.15 -5.54
C ILE A 33 2.72 2.67 -5.37
N SER A 34 1.70 3.17 -4.67
CA SER A 34 1.60 4.59 -4.34
C SER A 34 2.81 5.08 -3.54
N GLY A 35 3.22 4.34 -2.49
CA GLY A 35 4.37 4.69 -1.66
C GLY A 35 5.66 4.79 -2.46
N GLN A 36 5.90 3.84 -3.37
CA GLN A 36 7.03 3.88 -4.29
C GLN A 36 6.96 5.08 -5.25
N GLY A 37 5.80 5.33 -5.86
CA GLY A 37 5.60 6.47 -6.75
C GLY A 37 5.80 7.82 -6.05
N LEU A 38 5.38 7.93 -4.79
CA LEU A 38 5.60 9.10 -3.95
C LEU A 38 7.09 9.30 -3.64
N ALA A 39 7.75 8.26 -3.14
CA ALA A 39 9.17 8.29 -2.76
C ALA A 39 10.06 8.64 -3.96
N CYS A 40 9.86 7.96 -5.08
CA CYS A 40 10.63 8.18 -6.31
C CYS A 40 10.23 9.42 -7.10
N GLY A 41 9.23 10.18 -6.64
CA GLY A 41 8.87 11.46 -7.24
C GLY A 41 8.20 11.36 -8.62
N SER A 42 7.49 10.26 -8.90
CA SER A 42 6.76 10.04 -10.15
C SER A 42 5.87 11.23 -10.54
N THR A 43 5.83 11.56 -11.83
CA THR A 43 5.03 12.68 -12.36
C THR A 43 3.53 12.38 -12.38
N LYS A 44 3.16 11.10 -12.49
CA LYS A 44 1.76 10.64 -12.50
C LYS A 44 1.23 10.26 -11.11
N TYR A 45 1.97 10.58 -10.06
CA TYR A 45 1.64 10.21 -8.68
C TYR A 45 0.23 10.64 -8.27
N ASP A 46 -0.12 11.91 -8.49
CA ASP A 46 -1.42 12.45 -8.07
C ASP A 46 -2.58 11.74 -8.78
N THR A 47 -2.42 11.44 -10.08
CA THR A 47 -3.39 10.68 -10.85
C THR A 47 -3.54 9.26 -10.33
N PHE A 48 -2.42 8.63 -9.95
CA PHE A 48 -2.45 7.29 -9.37
C PHE A 48 -3.16 7.27 -8.01
N GLU A 49 -2.87 8.22 -7.12
CA GLU A 49 -3.55 8.35 -5.83
C GLU A 49 -5.06 8.48 -5.99
N LEU A 50 -5.51 9.35 -6.90
CA LEU A 50 -6.92 9.51 -7.21
C LEU A 50 -7.55 8.18 -7.63
N LEU A 51 -6.95 7.50 -8.61
CA LEU A 51 -7.47 6.24 -9.14
C LEU A 51 -7.41 5.10 -8.11
N ALA A 52 -6.34 5.00 -7.34
CA ALA A 52 -6.18 3.98 -6.31
C ALA A 52 -7.23 4.12 -5.20
N ARG A 53 -7.50 5.35 -4.75
CA ARG A 53 -8.57 5.65 -3.79
C ARG A 53 -9.95 5.37 -4.38
N ALA A 54 -10.17 5.72 -5.65
CA ALA A 54 -11.41 5.40 -6.33
C ALA A 54 -11.64 3.88 -6.40
N ILE A 55 -10.63 3.11 -6.80
CA ILE A 55 -10.71 1.64 -6.87
C ILE A 55 -11.00 1.05 -5.49
N LEU A 56 -10.30 1.51 -4.44
CA LEU A 56 -10.55 1.11 -3.06
C LEU A 56 -12.03 1.32 -2.69
N LEU A 57 -12.55 2.54 -2.89
CA LEU A 57 -13.93 2.86 -2.53
C LEU A 57 -14.95 2.08 -3.37
N THR A 58 -14.74 2.01 -4.67
CA THR A 58 -15.66 1.42 -5.65
C THR A 58 -15.73 -0.10 -5.54
N LYS A 59 -14.60 -0.79 -5.29
CA LYS A 59 -14.56 -2.26 -5.16
C LYS A 59 -14.88 -2.75 -3.74
N SER A 60 -15.00 -1.86 -2.76
CA SER A 60 -15.26 -2.27 -1.38
C SER A 60 -16.61 -3.01 -1.26
N PRO A 61 -16.62 -4.23 -0.69
CA PRO A 61 -17.84 -5.02 -0.55
C PRO A 61 -18.72 -4.56 0.63
N SER A 62 -18.17 -3.85 1.61
CA SER A 62 -18.91 -3.36 2.79
C SER A 62 -18.21 -2.17 3.43
N ASP A 63 -18.93 -1.39 4.22
CA ASP A 63 -18.36 -0.19 4.86
C ASP A 63 -17.28 -0.56 5.88
N LYS A 64 -17.47 -1.70 6.57
CA LYS A 64 -16.44 -2.27 7.46
C LYS A 64 -15.15 -2.56 6.70
N LEU A 65 -15.23 -3.30 5.59
CA LEU A 65 -14.04 -3.62 4.78
C LEU A 65 -13.48 -2.39 4.05
N GLN A 66 -14.29 -1.37 3.79
CA GLN A 66 -13.80 -0.09 3.26
C GLN A 66 -12.89 0.60 4.28
N ASN A 67 -13.31 0.68 5.55
CA ASN A 67 -12.51 1.28 6.60
C ASN A 67 -11.20 0.51 6.82
N ASP A 68 -11.27 -0.82 6.91
CA ASP A 68 -10.07 -1.66 7.04
C ASP A 68 -9.11 -1.47 5.84
N ALA A 69 -9.66 -1.34 4.63
CA ALA A 69 -8.90 -1.07 3.42
C ALA A 69 -8.21 0.29 3.43
N ILE A 70 -8.84 1.34 3.96
CA ILE A 70 -8.23 2.68 4.07
C ILE A 70 -6.98 2.62 4.96
N TYR A 71 -7.05 1.89 6.08
CA TYR A 71 -5.89 1.68 6.95
C TYR A 71 -4.81 0.85 6.23
N ALA A 72 -5.17 -0.29 5.65
CA ALA A 72 -4.24 -1.18 4.96
C ALA A 72 -3.53 -0.51 3.78
N TYR A 73 -4.24 0.32 3.02
CA TYR A 73 -3.68 1.15 1.95
C TYR A 73 -2.61 2.11 2.49
N SER A 74 -2.97 2.84 3.54
CA SER A 74 -2.12 3.89 4.13
C SER A 74 -0.87 3.29 4.77
N GLU A 75 -1.01 2.15 5.44
CA GLU A 75 0.10 1.38 6.02
C GLU A 75 1.04 0.86 4.93
N ALA A 76 0.50 0.18 3.91
CA ALA A 76 1.32 -0.34 2.81
C ALA A 76 2.07 0.77 2.07
N LYS A 77 1.41 1.92 1.88
CA LYS A 77 2.02 3.12 1.31
C LYS A 77 3.16 3.67 2.16
N ALA A 78 2.94 3.82 3.46
CA ALA A 78 3.96 4.29 4.39
C ALA A 78 5.17 3.34 4.40
N ASN A 79 4.93 2.04 4.52
CA ASN A 79 5.98 1.02 4.54
C ASN A 79 6.79 1.02 3.25
N ALA A 80 6.13 1.12 2.09
CA ALA A 80 6.83 1.19 0.81
C ALA A 80 7.64 2.48 0.65
N TYR A 81 7.12 3.62 1.10
CA TYR A 81 7.88 4.88 1.11
C TYR A 81 9.12 4.78 2.01
N MET A 82 8.93 4.35 3.27
CA MET A 82 10.02 4.17 4.24
C MET A 82 11.09 3.21 3.72
N SER A 83 10.67 2.10 3.10
CA SER A 83 11.60 1.14 2.49
C SER A 83 12.43 1.77 1.38
N LYS A 84 11.85 2.65 0.56
CA LYS A 84 12.58 3.40 -0.47
C LYS A 84 13.49 4.47 0.11
N GLU A 85 13.13 5.06 1.24
CA GLU A 85 14.01 5.99 1.94
C GLU A 85 15.23 5.26 2.52
N MET A 86 15.01 4.11 3.17
CA MET A 86 16.08 3.28 3.76
C MET A 86 17.05 2.72 2.73
N ASP A 87 16.60 2.44 1.50
CA ASP A 87 17.48 1.99 0.41
C ASP A 87 18.18 3.15 -0.34
N GLY A 88 18.03 4.38 0.14
CA GLY A 88 18.64 5.57 -0.47
C GLY A 88 18.03 5.94 -1.82
N PHE A 89 16.75 5.64 -2.02
CA PHE A 89 16.01 5.88 -3.28
C PHE A 89 16.60 5.12 -4.47
N PHE A 90 17.13 3.93 -4.23
CA PHE A 90 17.81 3.12 -5.25
C PHE A 90 16.87 2.81 -6.44
N ASP A 91 17.39 2.86 -7.67
CA ASP A 91 16.67 2.50 -8.90
C ASP A 91 15.34 3.27 -9.15
N CYS A 92 15.19 4.47 -8.59
CA CYS A 92 13.97 5.27 -8.80
C CYS A 92 13.68 5.62 -10.26
N ALA A 93 14.69 5.67 -11.13
CA ALA A 93 14.49 5.87 -12.57
C ALA A 93 13.70 4.70 -13.22
N THR A 94 14.06 3.45 -12.90
CA THR A 94 13.34 2.27 -13.40
C THR A 94 11.96 2.16 -12.76
N ILE A 95 11.85 2.45 -11.47
CA ILE A 95 10.57 2.44 -10.75
C ILE A 95 9.62 3.45 -11.39
N ASN A 96 10.05 4.69 -11.63
CA ASN A 96 9.22 5.71 -12.28
C ASN A 96 8.80 5.27 -13.69
N ARG A 97 9.72 4.71 -14.49
CA ARG A 97 9.38 4.17 -15.82
C ARG A 97 8.31 3.08 -15.74
N ARG A 98 8.41 2.15 -14.79
CA ARG A 98 7.40 1.09 -14.61
C ARG A 98 6.09 1.67 -14.09
N PHE A 99 6.18 2.55 -13.10
CA PHE A 99 5.05 3.22 -12.50
C PHE A 99 4.25 3.93 -13.58
N GLU A 100 4.86 4.80 -14.38
CA GLU A 100 4.17 5.66 -15.35
C GLU A 100 3.57 4.89 -16.55
N ASN A 101 3.97 3.63 -16.75
CA ASN A 101 3.50 2.75 -17.81
C ASN A 101 2.43 1.74 -17.35
N GLN A 102 1.93 1.84 -16.12
CA GLN A 102 0.85 0.98 -15.64
C GLN A 102 -0.44 1.21 -16.42
N ASP A 103 -1.20 0.14 -16.66
CA ASP A 103 -2.47 0.23 -17.39
C ASP A 103 -3.55 1.01 -16.65
N ILE A 104 -3.47 1.12 -15.31
CA ILE A 104 -4.40 1.91 -14.49
C ILE A 104 -4.59 3.34 -15.01
N PHE A 105 -3.55 3.95 -15.60
CA PHE A 105 -3.64 5.31 -16.16
C PHE A 105 -4.51 5.44 -17.41
N LYS A 106 -4.92 4.32 -18.00
CA LYS A 106 -5.87 4.28 -19.13
C LYS A 106 -7.32 4.16 -18.65
N ALA A 107 -7.55 4.00 -17.34
CA ALA A 107 -8.90 3.95 -16.78
C ALA A 107 -9.59 5.32 -16.85
N VAL A 108 -10.92 5.29 -16.98
CA VAL A 108 -11.77 6.49 -16.95
C VAL A 108 -12.57 6.48 -15.65
N LEU A 109 -12.36 7.51 -14.82
CA LEU A 109 -13.13 7.75 -13.60
C LEU A 109 -14.26 8.76 -13.90
N TYR A 110 -15.50 8.35 -13.70
CA TYR A 110 -16.67 9.21 -13.83
C TYR A 110 -16.98 9.94 -12.53
N ALA A 111 -17.77 11.01 -12.61
CA ALA A 111 -18.06 11.88 -11.48
C ALA A 111 -18.80 11.19 -10.32
N ASP A 112 -19.57 10.14 -10.63
CA ASP A 112 -20.35 9.33 -9.69
C ASP A 112 -19.53 8.22 -9.00
N GLY A 113 -18.23 8.13 -9.29
CA GLY A 113 -17.34 7.10 -8.76
C GLY A 113 -17.29 5.81 -9.60
N THR A 114 -18.03 5.75 -10.72
CA THR A 114 -17.92 4.65 -11.68
C THR A 114 -16.55 4.67 -12.37
N ILE A 115 -15.97 3.50 -12.60
CA ILE A 115 -14.64 3.36 -13.23
C ILE A 115 -14.76 2.44 -14.44
N LYS A 116 -14.35 2.92 -15.62
CA LYS A 116 -14.12 2.07 -16.79
C LYS A 116 -12.64 1.70 -16.84
N MET A 117 -12.34 0.43 -16.59
CA MET A 117 -11.01 -0.13 -16.64
C MET A 117 -10.52 -0.30 -18.08
N PRO A 118 -9.19 -0.40 -18.30
CA PRO A 118 -8.60 -0.51 -19.64
C PRO A 118 -8.99 -1.78 -20.40
N ASP A 119 -9.28 -2.86 -19.67
CA ASP A 119 -9.80 -4.12 -20.19
C ASP A 119 -11.28 -4.06 -20.59
N GLY A 120 -11.93 -2.91 -20.38
CA GLY A 120 -13.34 -2.69 -20.65
C GLY A 120 -14.26 -3.00 -19.47
N GLN A 121 -13.75 -3.53 -18.35
CA GLN A 121 -14.55 -3.77 -17.16
C GLN A 121 -15.10 -2.45 -16.59
N ILE A 122 -16.39 -2.44 -16.24
CA ILE A 122 -17.01 -1.30 -15.56
C ILE A 122 -17.17 -1.66 -14.09
N LEU A 123 -16.53 -0.90 -13.21
CA LEU A 123 -16.66 -0.98 -11.77
C LEU A 123 -17.65 0.09 -11.31
N THR A 124 -18.74 -0.32 -10.69
CA THR A 124 -19.77 0.59 -10.17
C THR A 124 -19.74 0.55 -8.65
N PRO A 125 -19.71 1.70 -7.97
CA PRO A 125 -19.65 1.72 -6.51
C PRO A 125 -21.00 1.27 -5.92
N ARG A 126 -20.97 0.65 -4.73
CA ARG A 126 -22.21 0.29 -4.00
C ARG A 126 -23.07 1.51 -3.69
N GLN A 127 -22.43 2.64 -3.44
CA GLN A 127 -23.05 3.94 -3.20
C GLN A 127 -22.30 4.97 -4.04
N PRO A 128 -22.98 5.74 -4.90
CA PRO A 128 -22.35 6.82 -5.66
C PRO A 128 -21.66 7.82 -4.73
N TYR A 129 -20.50 8.31 -5.15
CA TYR A 129 -19.77 9.33 -4.42
C TYR A 129 -19.18 10.34 -5.41
N ASP A 130 -18.93 11.56 -4.93
CA ASP A 130 -18.27 12.58 -5.74
C ASP A 130 -16.76 12.26 -5.85
N ALA A 131 -16.35 11.83 -7.04
CA ALA A 131 -14.96 11.49 -7.34
C ALA A 131 -13.99 12.67 -7.16
N THR A 132 -14.47 13.92 -7.21
CA THR A 132 -13.62 15.11 -7.01
C THR A 132 -13.22 15.31 -5.55
N MET A 133 -13.91 14.66 -4.62
CA MET A 133 -13.72 14.83 -3.17
C MET A 133 -12.68 13.87 -2.58
N ILE A 134 -12.35 12.77 -3.28
CA ILE A 134 -11.50 11.69 -2.74
C ILE A 134 -10.01 12.05 -2.73
N TYR A 135 -9.60 12.95 -3.63
CA TYR A 135 -8.23 13.44 -3.73
C TYR A 135 -8.23 14.85 -4.32
N LYS A 136 -7.77 15.82 -3.53
CA LYS A 136 -7.60 17.20 -3.99
C LYS A 136 -6.16 17.41 -4.39
N LYS A 137 -5.90 17.44 -5.70
CA LYS A 137 -4.60 17.84 -6.23
C LYS A 137 -4.32 19.27 -5.80
N ASN A 138 -3.28 19.47 -5.00
CA ASN A 138 -2.73 20.79 -4.69
C ASN A 138 -1.20 20.69 -4.75
N ASP A 139 -0.55 21.81 -5.02
CA ASP A 139 0.91 21.84 -5.26
C ASP A 139 1.71 21.36 -4.04
N LYS A 140 1.10 21.42 -2.85
CA LYS A 140 1.70 21.00 -1.57
C LYS A 140 1.36 19.58 -1.17
N VAL A 141 0.47 18.84 -1.86
CA VAL A 141 0.07 17.48 -1.41
C VAL A 141 1.28 16.57 -1.37
N ARG A 142 2.15 16.67 -2.38
CA ARG A 142 3.36 15.86 -2.47
C ARG A 142 4.37 16.23 -1.40
N GLU A 143 4.56 17.52 -1.15
CA GLU A 143 5.46 18.01 -0.09
C GLU A 143 4.95 17.62 1.29
N ASN A 144 3.65 17.81 1.56
CA ASN A 144 3.01 17.43 2.82
C ASN A 144 3.04 15.91 3.02
N ALA A 145 2.79 15.12 1.97
CA ALA A 145 2.87 13.67 2.04
C ALA A 145 4.30 13.21 2.35
N LYS A 146 5.31 13.81 1.69
CA LYS A 146 6.73 13.54 2.01
C LYS A 146 7.08 13.99 3.43
N ALA A 147 6.56 15.13 3.90
CA ALA A 147 6.83 15.66 5.24
C ALA A 147 6.28 14.76 6.35
N ILE A 148 5.09 14.17 6.16
CA ILE A 148 4.51 13.18 7.10
C ILE A 148 5.47 12.00 7.30
N TYR A 149 6.16 11.59 6.25
CA TYR A 149 7.00 10.41 6.25
C TYR A 149 8.45 10.71 6.65
N ASN A 150 9.03 11.82 6.19
CA ASN A 150 10.41 12.23 6.49
C ASN A 150 10.61 12.74 7.94
N GLY A 151 9.61 12.61 8.82
CA GLY A 151 9.70 13.03 10.21
C GLY A 151 9.82 14.55 10.41
N ALA A 152 9.53 15.37 9.39
CA ALA A 152 9.29 16.78 9.63
C ALA A 152 8.06 16.91 10.52
N GLU A 153 7.99 17.94 11.38
CA GLU A 153 6.75 18.33 12.05
C GLU A 153 5.72 18.78 11.00
N ALA A 154 5.23 17.85 10.18
CA ALA A 154 3.99 18.04 9.47
C ALA A 154 3.00 18.34 10.57
N GLN A 155 2.46 19.56 10.58
CA GLN A 155 1.33 19.90 11.42
C GLN A 155 0.29 18.83 11.15
N ILE A 156 0.22 17.83 12.03
CA ILE A 156 -0.80 16.80 11.97
C ILE A 156 -2.07 17.60 12.17
N VAL A 157 -2.75 17.89 11.06
CA VAL A 157 -4.03 18.56 11.10
C VAL A 157 -4.92 17.60 11.87
N LYS A 158 -5.14 17.90 13.15
CA LYS A 158 -6.17 17.26 13.94
C LYS A 158 -7.48 17.56 13.24
N VAL A 159 -7.96 16.60 12.48
CA VAL A 159 -9.33 16.62 11.99
C VAL A 159 -10.16 16.20 13.18
N ASP A 160 -10.72 17.18 13.90
CA ASP A 160 -11.73 16.91 14.93
C ASP A 160 -12.98 16.34 14.21
N VAL A 161 -13.07 15.01 14.17
CA VAL A 161 -14.27 14.32 13.71
C VAL A 161 -15.31 14.46 14.83
N LYS A 162 -16.17 15.48 14.72
CA LYS A 162 -17.39 15.56 15.53
C LYS A 162 -18.43 14.60 14.94
N ASP A 163 -18.28 13.33 15.26
CA ASP A 163 -19.34 12.35 15.08
C ASP A 163 -20.13 12.25 16.39
N SER A 164 -21.40 12.65 16.35
CA SER A 164 -22.34 12.60 17.47
C SER A 164 -22.70 11.17 17.93
N THR A 165 -22.15 10.14 17.30
CA THR A 165 -22.40 8.73 17.64
C THR A 165 -21.23 8.01 18.32
N VAL A 166 -20.07 8.66 18.45
CA VAL A 166 -18.88 8.06 19.09
C VAL A 166 -18.73 8.60 20.51
N ALA A 167 -18.88 7.73 21.51
CA ALA A 167 -18.70 8.09 22.91
C ALA A 167 -17.24 8.53 23.19
N ASP A 168 -17.09 9.69 23.84
CA ASP A 168 -15.83 10.31 24.25
C ASP A 168 -14.88 9.30 24.93
N SER A 169 -13.90 8.81 24.19
CA SER A 169 -12.83 7.98 24.73
C SER A 169 -11.74 8.90 25.28
N LYS A 170 -11.70 9.00 26.63
CA LYS A 170 -10.72 9.79 27.37
C LYS A 170 -9.27 9.47 26.96
N ALA A 171 -8.61 10.51 26.42
CA ALA A 171 -7.21 10.88 26.60
C ALA A 171 -6.12 9.81 26.35
N MET A 172 -5.54 9.81 25.15
CA MET A 172 -4.13 9.43 24.97
C MET A 172 -3.28 10.70 25.07
N ARG A 173 -2.66 10.88 26.25
CA ARG A 173 -1.74 11.97 26.56
C ARG A 173 -0.50 11.83 25.69
N VAL A 174 -0.36 12.69 24.69
CA VAL A 174 0.87 12.83 23.90
C VAL A 174 1.99 13.28 24.85
N GLN A 175 2.99 12.43 25.07
CA GLN A 175 4.26 12.85 25.66
C GLN A 175 5.04 13.58 24.57
N ASN A 176 5.31 14.86 24.80
CA ASN A 176 6.19 15.66 23.95
C ASN A 176 7.60 15.02 23.89
N PRO A 177 8.25 14.91 22.73
CA PRO A 177 9.64 14.49 22.69
C PRO A 177 10.51 15.59 23.31
N VAL A 178 11.17 15.26 24.42
CA VAL A 178 12.21 16.09 25.03
C VAL A 178 13.42 16.06 24.11
N SER A 179 13.77 17.22 23.56
CA SER A 179 15.01 17.44 22.82
C SER A 179 16.21 17.14 23.73
N GLN A 180 17.06 16.19 23.34
CA GLN A 180 18.36 15.98 23.99
C GLN A 180 19.49 16.36 23.02
N PRO A 181 20.50 17.16 23.45
CA PRO A 181 21.63 17.51 22.60
C PRO A 181 22.59 16.33 22.40
N ALA A 182 23.23 16.30 21.23
CA ALA A 182 24.22 15.30 20.85
C ALA A 182 25.38 15.21 21.85
N ALA A 183 25.68 14.00 22.33
CA ALA A 183 26.86 13.69 23.14
C ALA A 183 27.75 12.66 22.42
N GLN A 184 29.04 13.00 22.37
CA GLN A 184 30.15 12.26 21.75
C GLN A 184 30.43 10.89 22.39
N PRO A 185 31.16 9.98 21.70
CA PRO A 185 31.28 8.58 22.09
C PRO A 185 32.29 8.40 23.22
N GLN A 186 31.87 7.83 24.34
CA GLN A 186 32.76 7.32 25.38
C GLN A 186 32.55 5.82 25.58
N SER A 187 33.65 5.09 25.43
CA SER A 187 33.79 3.67 25.66
C SER A 187 33.53 3.31 27.12
N ARG A 188 32.67 2.31 27.38
CA ARG A 188 32.65 1.63 28.68
C ARG A 188 32.27 0.15 28.60
N LYS A 189 33.29 -0.63 28.93
CA LYS A 189 33.38 -1.99 29.47
C LYS A 189 32.09 -2.81 29.61
N ILE A 190 32.16 -3.99 29.01
CA ILE A 190 31.31 -5.18 29.21
C ILE A 190 31.30 -5.57 30.70
N ASN A 191 30.11 -5.79 31.27
CA ASN A 191 29.89 -6.82 32.28
C ASN A 191 28.48 -7.40 32.14
N ARG A 192 28.50 -8.69 31.80
CA ARG A 192 27.56 -9.79 32.02
C ARG A 192 26.43 -9.53 33.03
N ASP A 193 25.20 -9.79 32.59
CA ASP A 193 24.30 -10.83 33.12
C ASP A 193 22.83 -10.44 32.93
N TYR A 194 22.23 -10.84 31.79
CA TYR A 194 20.81 -11.19 31.70
C TYR A 194 20.56 -11.93 30.38
N GLU A 195 20.25 -13.22 30.48
CA GLU A 195 19.89 -14.11 29.37
C GLU A 195 18.36 -14.20 29.30
N PRO A 196 17.73 -13.99 28.12
CA PRO A 196 16.41 -14.53 27.85
C PRO A 196 16.48 -15.63 26.80
N ASP A 197 15.83 -16.75 27.14
CA ASP A 197 15.72 -18.00 26.40
C ASP A 197 15.31 -17.80 24.93
N TYR A 198 16.12 -18.34 24.01
CA TYR A 198 15.75 -18.49 22.60
C TYR A 198 15.17 -19.89 22.39
N GLU A 199 13.87 -19.95 22.08
CA GLU A 199 13.25 -21.16 21.58
C GLU A 199 13.82 -21.54 20.21
N ASP A 200 14.31 -22.78 20.16
CA ASP A 200 14.87 -23.50 19.03
C ASP A 200 13.82 -23.74 17.93
N SER A 201 13.72 -22.82 16.97
CA SER A 201 13.09 -23.11 15.68
C SER A 201 14.14 -23.70 14.73
N GLY A 202 14.32 -25.02 14.86
CA GLY A 202 15.32 -25.81 14.16
C GLY A 202 15.29 -25.65 12.64
N ILE A 203 16.45 -25.30 12.08
CA ILE A 203 16.82 -25.59 10.69
C ILE A 203 18.19 -26.28 10.75
N GLY A 204 18.18 -27.60 10.61
CA GLY A 204 19.37 -28.42 10.57
C GLY A 204 20.21 -28.11 9.33
N HIS A 205 21.39 -27.53 9.55
CA HIS A 205 22.38 -27.36 8.50
C HIS A 205 23.35 -28.55 8.48
N ILE A 206 23.43 -29.16 7.31
CA ILE A 206 24.23 -30.30 6.91
C ILE A 206 25.71 -30.08 7.24
N SER A 207 26.31 -31.00 8.01
CA SER A 207 27.75 -31.06 8.25
C SER A 207 28.51 -31.36 6.95
N ARG A 208 29.33 -30.41 6.49
CA ARG A 208 30.41 -30.64 5.54
C ARG A 208 31.75 -30.63 6.27
N ARG A 209 32.32 -31.84 6.40
CA ARG A 209 33.74 -32.24 6.37
C ARG A 209 34.80 -31.12 6.40
N GLY A 210 35.78 -31.27 7.29
CA GLY A 210 37.08 -30.60 7.14
C GLY A 210 38.13 -30.97 8.18
N ARG A 211 39.01 -31.92 7.80
CA ARG A 211 40.34 -32.28 8.33
C ARG A 211 40.46 -32.84 9.75
#